data_AF-A0A8H3TYK2-F1
#
_entry.id   AF-A0A8H3TYK2-F1
#
_cell.length_a   1.000
_cell.length_b   1.000
_cell.length_c   1.000
_cell.angle_alpha   90.00
_cell.angle_beta   90.00
_cell.angle_gamma   90.00
#
_symmetry.space_group_name_H-M   'P 1'
#
loop_
_entity.id
_entity.type
_entity.pdbx_description
1 polymer ?
#
loop_
_entity_poly.entity_id
_entity_poly.type
_entity_poly.pdbx_seq_one_letter_code
_entity_poly.pdbx_strand_id
1 'polypeptide(L)'
;MVAAAASRVTVTLPEPSASSVPEGKPSHWANEQGTLFRNPWDSFRKVGFGDFVDMIYQVQLKGTPEPLSTTAERIPVHTPDFSLTSKLPASQIKATWLGHACFLLELPSTGEGQRGMRVLLDPVFSERCSPSAWVGPKRFTKVCCQVEDLPEVDAIIISHNHYDHLDIPTLTRLQASQKTTPQLFMPLNTLYALPASLQRAYNTTELDWWNGAVLDVQGIGRARLTALPSQHFTARGVFDRNHALWASWAVEHLIADDAGQDKVGAKVWFGGDTGYCSVSDGQHGVDPHAPVCPAFKEIGEKYGGFDLGLIPIGAYDPRGFMSPIHNGPMDAVRMFQDTRCRTGVGIHWGVWRLTSEPIDEPPKRLAEAREELGLKESDFGVMEIGQTRGFDVAA
;
A
#
# COMPACT_ATOMS: atom_id res chain seq x y z
N MET A 1 25.73 9.32 31.45
CA MET A 1 25.26 10.36 30.51
C MET A 1 25.22 9.73 29.13
N VAL A 2 24.03 9.34 28.68
CA VAL A 2 23.84 8.92 27.28
C VAL A 2 23.79 10.22 26.48
N ALA A 3 24.81 10.48 25.67
CA ALA A 3 24.77 11.60 24.75
C ALA A 3 23.57 11.38 23.81
N ALA A 4 22.60 12.29 23.83
CA ALA A 4 21.53 12.30 22.84
C ALA A 4 22.19 12.45 21.47
N ALA A 5 22.20 11.38 20.67
CA ALA A 5 22.58 11.47 19.27
C ALA A 5 21.63 12.48 18.62
N ALA A 6 22.17 13.52 17.98
CA ALA A 6 21.36 14.41 17.16
C ALA A 6 20.55 13.56 16.17
N SER A 7 19.23 13.77 16.11
CA SER A 7 18.36 12.99 15.24
C SER A 7 18.82 13.15 13.78
N ARG A 8 19.16 12.05 13.12
CA ARG A 8 19.50 12.02 11.68
C ARG A 8 18.30 12.32 10.77
N VAL A 9 17.11 12.43 11.37
CA VAL A 9 15.83 12.53 10.69
C VAL A 9 15.08 13.76 11.21
N THR A 10 14.58 14.58 10.29
CA THR A 10 13.67 15.69 10.59
C THR A 10 12.37 15.47 9.81
N VAL A 11 11.24 15.67 10.49
CA VAL A 11 9.92 15.66 9.84
C VAL A 11 9.34 17.06 9.93
N THR A 12 8.97 17.61 8.79
CA THR A 12 8.30 18.91 8.69
C THR A 12 6.89 18.70 8.18
N LEU A 13 5.91 19.07 8.99
CA LEU A 13 4.54 19.21 8.53
C LEU A 13 4.44 20.53 7.74
N PRO A 14 3.82 20.56 6.56
CA PRO A 14 3.56 21.81 5.87
C PRO A 14 2.73 22.72 6.78
N GLU A 15 3.01 24.02 6.76
CA GLU A 15 2.14 24.96 7.46
C GLU A 15 0.71 24.83 6.91
N PRO A 16 -0.33 24.93 7.75
CA PRO A 16 -1.70 24.93 7.27
C PRO A 16 -1.84 26.05 6.24
N SER A 17 -2.04 25.72 4.97
CA SER A 17 -2.31 26.75 3.97
C SER A 17 -3.62 27.43 4.38
N ALA A 18 -3.59 28.75 4.52
CA ALA A 18 -4.77 29.56 4.84
C ALA A 18 -5.91 29.44 3.79
N SER A 19 -5.64 28.79 2.65
CA SER A 19 -6.57 28.64 1.52
C SER A 19 -7.16 27.24 1.37
N SER A 20 -6.79 26.27 2.21
CA SER A 20 -7.11 24.85 1.97
C SER A 20 -7.71 24.10 3.15
N VAL A 21 -8.08 24.78 4.24
CA VAL A 21 -8.93 24.15 5.27
C VAL A 21 -10.34 24.15 4.70
N PRO A 22 -10.93 22.98 4.37
CA PRO A 22 -12.33 22.93 3.97
C PRO A 22 -13.17 23.57 5.07
N GLU A 23 -14.11 24.44 4.71
CA GLU A 23 -15.08 24.94 5.69
C GLU A 23 -15.90 23.74 6.19
N GLY A 24 -15.56 23.24 7.38
CA GLY A 24 -16.25 22.14 8.05
C GLY A 24 -15.49 20.82 8.05
N LYS A 25 -16.08 19.84 8.74
CA LYS A 25 -15.54 18.49 8.90
C LYS A 25 -15.35 17.80 7.53
N PRO A 26 -14.18 17.18 7.26
CA PRO A 26 -13.96 16.39 6.05
C PRO A 26 -15.03 15.30 5.82
N SER A 27 -15.38 15.03 4.57
CA SER A 27 -16.52 14.16 4.24
C SER A 27 -16.36 12.71 4.74
N HIS A 28 -15.12 12.23 4.83
CA HIS A 28 -14.75 10.90 5.33
C HIS A 28 -14.72 10.79 6.86
N TRP A 29 -14.80 11.90 7.59
CA TRP A 29 -14.98 11.89 9.04
C TRP A 29 -16.45 11.65 9.37
N ALA A 30 -16.73 10.62 10.15
CA ALA A 30 -18.06 10.30 10.65
C ALA A 30 -18.41 11.07 11.95
N ASN A 31 -17.42 11.64 12.64
CA ASN A 31 -17.58 12.49 13.82
C ASN A 31 -16.67 13.73 13.76
N GLU A 32 -16.98 14.77 14.55
CA GLU A 32 -16.21 16.04 14.55
C GLU A 32 -14.77 15.87 15.06
N GLN A 33 -14.49 14.78 15.78
CA GLN A 33 -13.19 14.55 16.42
C GLN A 33 -12.16 13.88 15.50
N GLY A 34 -12.55 13.40 14.32
CA GLY A 34 -11.64 12.67 13.43
C GLY A 34 -11.16 11.34 14.02
N THR A 35 -12.04 10.67 14.77
CA THR A 35 -11.76 9.37 15.41
C THR A 35 -12.68 8.25 14.93
N LEU A 36 -13.58 8.56 13.99
CA LEU A 36 -14.46 7.60 13.34
C LEU A 36 -14.59 7.98 11.87
N PHE A 37 -14.45 7.01 10.96
CA PHE A 37 -14.35 7.26 9.53
C PHE A 37 -15.41 6.52 8.70
N ARG A 38 -15.63 6.98 7.46
CA ARG A 38 -16.58 6.39 6.50
C ARG A 38 -16.11 6.62 5.07
N ASN A 39 -16.52 5.74 4.17
CA ASN A 39 -16.43 6.00 2.73
C ASN A 39 -17.48 7.07 2.34
N PRO A 40 -17.08 8.17 1.69
CA PRO A 40 -18.00 9.25 1.34
C PRO A 40 -18.61 9.14 -0.08
N TRP A 41 -18.21 8.14 -0.87
CA TRP A 41 -18.59 8.04 -2.30
C TRP A 41 -19.69 7.02 -2.55
N ASP A 42 -20.52 7.29 -3.57
CA ASP A 42 -21.62 6.41 -4.00
C ASP A 42 -21.15 5.06 -4.58
N SER A 43 -19.87 4.98 -4.97
CA SER A 43 -19.19 3.73 -5.37
C SER A 43 -19.02 2.74 -4.22
N PHE A 44 -19.17 3.19 -2.98
CA PHE A 44 -19.16 2.34 -1.79
C PHE A 44 -20.58 2.00 -1.36
N ARG A 45 -20.82 0.71 -1.10
CA ARG A 45 -22.01 0.24 -0.39
C ARG A 45 -21.62 -0.56 0.84
N LYS A 46 -22.45 -0.49 1.88
CA LYS A 46 -22.31 -1.38 3.03
C LYS A 46 -22.80 -2.77 2.64
N VAL A 47 -21.99 -3.78 2.92
CA VAL A 47 -22.34 -5.19 2.78
C VAL A 47 -23.34 -5.56 3.88
N GLY A 48 -24.47 -6.14 3.48
CA GLY A 48 -25.57 -6.54 4.37
C GLY A 48 -25.66 -8.05 4.60
N PHE A 49 -26.70 -8.47 5.32
CA PHE A 49 -26.95 -9.88 5.61
C PHE A 49 -27.19 -10.71 4.33
N GLY A 50 -27.91 -10.16 3.35
CA GLY A 50 -28.13 -10.82 2.06
C GLY A 50 -26.81 -11.13 1.33
N ASP A 51 -25.91 -10.15 1.25
CA ASP A 51 -24.59 -10.33 0.64
C ASP A 51 -23.76 -11.41 1.35
N PHE A 52 -23.89 -11.52 2.68
CA PHE A 52 -23.22 -12.57 3.44
C PHE A 52 -23.76 -13.98 3.11
N VAL A 53 -25.07 -14.12 2.96
CA VAL A 53 -25.70 -15.37 2.52
C VAL A 53 -25.25 -15.72 1.10
N ASP A 54 -25.25 -14.74 0.19
CA ASP A 54 -24.78 -14.90 -1.19
C ASP A 54 -23.30 -15.30 -1.22
N MET A 55 -22.44 -14.65 -0.42
CA MET A 55 -21.04 -15.01 -0.29
C MET A 55 -20.87 -16.48 0.12
N ILE A 56 -21.57 -16.95 1.16
CA ILE A 56 -21.51 -18.36 1.58
C ILE A 56 -21.94 -19.28 0.44
N TYR A 57 -23.02 -18.94 -0.25
CA TYR A 57 -23.52 -19.71 -1.39
C TYR A 57 -22.50 -19.77 -2.53
N GLN A 58 -21.89 -18.64 -2.91
CA GLN A 58 -20.86 -18.58 -3.95
C GLN A 58 -19.60 -19.38 -3.59
N VAL A 59 -19.14 -19.28 -2.33
CA VAL A 59 -18.01 -20.07 -1.84
C VAL A 59 -18.33 -21.57 -1.92
N GLN A 60 -19.55 -21.97 -1.56
CA GLN A 60 -19.99 -23.37 -1.66
C GLN A 60 -20.07 -23.85 -3.12
N LEU A 61 -20.56 -23.01 -4.04
CA LEU A 61 -20.63 -23.32 -5.47
C LEU A 61 -19.25 -23.49 -6.12
N LYS A 62 -18.29 -22.63 -5.77
CA LYS A 62 -16.90 -22.73 -6.24
C LYS A 62 -16.18 -23.98 -5.70
N GLY A 63 -16.78 -24.68 -4.75
CA GLY A 63 -16.28 -25.93 -4.20
C GLY A 63 -15.15 -25.71 -3.19
N THR A 64 -14.56 -26.82 -2.74
CA THR A 64 -13.46 -26.75 -1.79
C THR A 64 -12.25 -26.13 -2.48
N PRO A 65 -11.67 -25.10 -1.89
CA PRO A 65 -10.52 -24.49 -2.51
C PRO A 65 -9.33 -25.46 -2.65
N GLU A 66 -8.54 -25.35 -3.72
CA GLU A 66 -7.36 -26.22 -3.91
C GLU A 66 -6.48 -26.21 -2.64
N PRO A 67 -5.98 -27.39 -2.20
CA PRO A 67 -5.10 -27.47 -1.04
C PRO A 67 -3.87 -26.57 -1.21
N LEU A 68 -3.44 -25.93 -0.12
CA LEU A 68 -2.28 -25.02 -0.16
C LEU A 68 -1.01 -25.69 -0.71
N SER A 69 -0.87 -27.02 -0.54
CA SER A 69 0.28 -27.81 -0.97
C SER A 69 0.42 -28.04 -2.48
N THR A 70 -0.67 -27.98 -3.25
CA THR A 70 -0.64 -28.28 -4.71
C THR A 70 -0.33 -27.07 -5.58
N THR A 71 -0.32 -25.89 -4.98
CA THR A 71 -0.38 -24.62 -5.71
C THR A 71 0.80 -23.69 -5.30
N ALA A 72 1.50 -23.99 -4.20
CA ALA A 72 2.64 -23.21 -3.71
C ALA A 72 3.84 -23.16 -4.68
N GLU A 73 3.97 -24.18 -5.55
CA GLU A 73 4.98 -24.21 -6.61
C GLU A 73 4.67 -23.25 -7.77
N ARG A 74 3.45 -22.70 -7.85
CA ARG A 74 3.02 -21.81 -8.94
C ARG A 74 3.40 -20.34 -8.73
N ILE A 75 3.86 -19.97 -7.54
CA ILE A 75 4.27 -18.59 -7.22
C ILE A 75 5.76 -18.59 -6.87
N PRO A 76 6.64 -18.17 -7.79
CA PRO A 76 8.07 -18.11 -7.54
C PRO A 76 8.40 -17.20 -6.35
N VAL A 77 9.22 -17.71 -5.45
CA VAL A 77 9.78 -16.96 -4.31
C VAL A 77 11.30 -17.03 -4.40
N HIS A 78 11.91 -15.86 -4.49
CA HIS A 78 13.35 -15.68 -4.52
C HIS A 78 13.83 -15.06 -3.22
N THR A 79 15.07 -15.35 -2.83
CA THR A 79 15.74 -14.54 -1.81
C THR A 79 16.15 -13.21 -2.45
N PRO A 80 15.75 -12.04 -1.89
CA PRO A 80 16.15 -10.76 -2.43
C PRO A 80 17.67 -10.57 -2.37
N ASP A 81 18.26 -10.10 -3.47
CA ASP A 81 19.64 -9.58 -3.47
C ASP A 81 19.57 -8.05 -3.39
N PHE A 82 19.59 -7.52 -2.17
CA PHE A 82 19.57 -6.07 -1.94
C PHE A 82 20.82 -5.35 -2.47
N SER A 83 21.90 -6.08 -2.83
CA SER A 83 23.04 -5.47 -3.51
C SER A 83 22.72 -5.06 -4.95
N LEU A 84 21.69 -5.67 -5.58
CA LEU A 84 21.26 -5.31 -6.94
C LEU A 84 20.81 -3.86 -7.04
N THR A 85 20.32 -3.26 -5.96
CA THR A 85 19.92 -1.85 -6.01
C THR A 85 21.12 -0.96 -6.36
N SER A 86 22.33 -1.30 -5.92
CA SER A 86 23.55 -0.55 -6.28
C SER A 86 23.99 -0.74 -7.74
N LYS A 87 23.51 -1.80 -8.41
CA LYS A 87 23.81 -2.09 -9.82
C LYS A 87 22.81 -1.47 -10.80
N LEU A 88 21.64 -1.07 -10.31
CA LEU A 88 20.64 -0.34 -11.09
C LEU A 88 20.97 1.16 -11.15
N PRO A 89 20.59 1.86 -12.24
CA PRO A 89 20.80 3.30 -12.38
C PRO A 89 20.31 4.09 -11.16
N ALA A 90 21.14 5.03 -10.69
CA ALA A 90 20.83 5.86 -9.53
C ALA A 90 19.62 6.78 -9.74
N SER A 91 19.27 7.08 -10.99
CA SER A 91 18.12 7.90 -11.39
C SER A 91 16.78 7.15 -11.34
N GLN A 92 16.79 5.83 -11.17
CA GLN A 92 15.56 5.02 -11.17
C GLN A 92 14.97 4.90 -9.76
N ILE A 93 13.65 4.72 -9.71
CA ILE A 93 12.99 4.14 -8.55
C ILE A 93 13.29 2.64 -8.56
N LYS A 94 13.75 2.09 -7.44
CA LYS A 94 14.03 0.64 -7.33
C LYS A 94 13.03 0.05 -6.37
N ALA A 95 12.35 -1.01 -6.79
CA ALA A 95 11.35 -1.68 -5.98
C ALA A 95 11.75 -3.15 -5.79
N THR A 96 11.64 -3.63 -4.56
CA THR A 96 11.76 -5.05 -4.22
C THR A 96 10.44 -5.52 -3.65
N TRP A 97 9.78 -6.48 -4.33
CA TRP A 97 8.52 -7.02 -3.83
C TRP A 97 8.80 -8.05 -2.75
N LEU A 98 8.35 -7.83 -1.52
CA LEU A 98 8.57 -8.73 -0.39
C LEU A 98 7.36 -9.64 -0.13
N GLY A 99 6.35 -9.54 -1.00
CA GLY A 99 5.11 -10.32 -0.98
C GLY A 99 3.92 -9.52 -0.47
N HIS A 100 2.71 -9.84 -0.96
CA HIS A 100 1.46 -9.18 -0.60
C HIS A 100 1.50 -7.69 -0.98
N ALA A 101 1.16 -6.78 -0.08
CA ALA A 101 1.35 -5.34 -0.25
C ALA A 101 2.76 -4.84 0.19
N CYS A 102 3.64 -5.74 0.66
CA CYS A 102 4.94 -5.36 1.22
C CYS A 102 5.96 -5.08 0.12
N PHE A 103 6.46 -3.85 0.06
CA PHE A 103 7.50 -3.41 -0.87
C PHE A 103 8.59 -2.63 -0.15
N LEU A 104 9.84 -2.91 -0.49
CA LEU A 104 10.95 -2.01 -0.21
C LEU A 104 11.21 -1.16 -1.45
N LEU A 105 10.95 0.14 -1.35
CA LEU A 105 11.31 1.13 -2.34
C LEU A 105 12.67 1.75 -1.99
N GLU A 106 13.50 2.00 -2.99
CA GLU A 106 14.63 2.93 -2.93
C GLU A 106 14.36 4.02 -3.98
N LEU A 107 14.15 5.26 -3.53
CA LEU A 107 13.97 6.41 -4.40
C LEU A 107 15.27 6.72 -5.18
N PRO A 108 15.23 7.53 -6.25
CA PRO A 108 16.45 7.96 -6.91
C PRO A 108 17.44 8.60 -5.93
N SER A 109 18.73 8.40 -6.17
CA SER A 109 19.78 9.03 -5.37
C SER A 109 20.06 10.45 -5.86
N THR A 110 20.37 11.35 -4.92
CA THR A 110 20.73 12.75 -5.20
C THR A 110 22.23 12.98 -5.27
N GLY A 111 23.06 12.00 -4.89
CA GLY A 111 24.51 12.14 -4.78
C GLY A 111 25.28 10.97 -5.37
N GLU A 112 26.45 11.28 -5.97
CA GLU A 112 27.35 10.25 -6.52
C GLU A 112 27.84 9.33 -5.39
N GLY A 113 27.69 8.02 -5.58
CA GLY A 113 28.07 7.01 -4.58
C GLY A 113 27.17 6.91 -3.35
N GLN A 114 26.08 7.68 -3.27
CA GLN A 114 25.09 7.59 -2.21
C GLN A 114 23.90 6.71 -2.64
N ARG A 115 23.30 5.99 -1.69
CA ARG A 115 22.01 5.33 -1.91
C ARG A 115 20.88 6.36 -1.84
N GLY A 116 19.77 6.07 -2.50
CA GLY A 116 18.53 6.83 -2.30
C GLY A 116 17.83 6.47 -1.00
N MET A 117 16.78 7.24 -0.67
CA MET A 117 15.93 7.00 0.49
C MET A 117 15.16 5.70 0.35
N ARG A 118 15.12 4.91 1.43
CA ARG A 118 14.44 3.61 1.47
C ARG A 118 13.14 3.68 2.26
N VAL A 119 12.05 3.35 1.58
CA VAL A 119 10.70 3.39 2.13
C VAL A 119 10.12 1.98 2.11
N LEU A 120 9.76 1.45 3.28
CA LEU A 120 9.16 0.14 3.44
C LEU A 120 7.64 0.28 3.58
N LEU A 121 6.89 -0.32 2.67
CA LEU A 121 5.43 -0.22 2.60
C LEU A 121 4.82 -1.48 3.20
N ASP A 122 3.80 -1.33 4.07
CA ASP A 122 3.00 -2.40 4.69
C ASP A 122 3.79 -3.67 5.06
N PRO A 123 4.81 -3.56 5.94
CA PRO A 123 5.72 -4.67 6.19
C PRO A 123 5.06 -5.80 6.99
N VAL A 124 4.86 -6.95 6.32
CA VAL A 124 4.32 -8.16 6.94
C VAL A 124 5.15 -9.40 6.61
N PHE A 125 5.81 -9.94 7.62
CA PHE A 125 6.67 -11.13 7.55
C PHE A 125 6.11 -12.30 8.38
N SER A 126 5.03 -12.08 9.13
CA SER A 126 4.36 -13.12 9.89
C SER A 126 3.83 -14.27 9.00
N GLU A 127 3.72 -15.45 9.61
CA GLU A 127 3.13 -16.65 9.01
C GLU A 127 1.60 -16.52 8.88
N ARG A 128 0.95 -15.74 9.74
CA ARG A 128 -0.50 -15.54 9.73
C ARG A 128 -0.86 -14.06 9.81
N CYS A 129 -1.89 -13.65 9.08
CA CYS A 129 -2.52 -12.34 9.21
C CYS A 129 -3.71 -12.43 10.17
N SER A 130 -3.42 -12.40 11.47
CA SER A 130 -4.42 -12.64 12.52
C SER A 130 -4.02 -12.05 13.87
N PRO A 131 -4.97 -11.73 14.77
CA PRO A 131 -4.67 -11.48 16.18
C PRO A 131 -4.04 -12.67 16.91
N SER A 132 -4.14 -13.87 16.34
CA SER A 132 -3.68 -15.12 16.95
C SER A 132 -2.63 -15.83 16.08
N ALA A 133 -1.60 -16.37 16.71
CA ALA A 133 -0.61 -17.22 16.05
C ALA A 133 -1.17 -18.59 15.61
N TRP A 134 -2.34 -18.98 16.13
CA TRP A 134 -2.92 -20.31 15.93
C TRP A 134 -4.09 -20.33 14.92
N VAL A 135 -4.83 -19.23 14.83
CA VAL A 135 -6.08 -19.11 14.06
C VAL A 135 -5.94 -18.01 13.01
N GLY A 136 -6.68 -18.10 11.91
CA GLY A 136 -6.69 -17.11 10.83
C GLY A 136 -5.86 -17.52 9.61
N PRO A 137 -5.87 -16.73 8.53
CA PRO A 137 -5.26 -17.14 7.27
C PRO A 137 -3.75 -17.38 7.44
N LYS A 138 -3.30 -18.54 6.95
CA LYS A 138 -1.88 -18.93 6.96
C LYS A 138 -1.26 -18.56 5.63
N ARG A 139 -0.02 -18.10 5.66
CA ARG A 139 0.78 -17.82 4.48
C ARG A 139 0.88 -19.08 3.63
N PHE A 140 0.76 -18.88 2.34
CA PHE A 140 0.82 -19.91 1.33
C PHE A 140 2.22 -20.01 0.71
N THR A 141 2.85 -18.87 0.44
CA THR A 141 4.26 -18.80 0.04
C THR A 141 5.18 -18.75 1.26
N LYS A 142 6.46 -19.08 1.06
CA LYS A 142 7.47 -18.83 2.10
C LYS A 142 7.76 -17.33 2.17
N VAL A 143 8.21 -16.86 3.32
CA VAL A 143 8.79 -15.51 3.42
C VAL A 143 10.10 -15.49 2.62
N CYS A 144 10.33 -14.44 1.82
CA CYS A 144 11.48 -14.36 0.91
C CYS A 144 12.82 -14.08 1.62
N CYS A 145 12.78 -13.39 2.75
CA CYS A 145 13.91 -13.16 3.65
C CYS A 145 13.42 -12.99 5.09
N GLN A 146 14.34 -12.93 6.06
CA GLN A 146 14.02 -12.51 7.41
C GLN A 146 13.91 -10.98 7.50
N VAL A 147 13.27 -10.48 8.57
CA VAL A 147 13.18 -9.04 8.82
C VAL A 147 14.57 -8.43 9.03
N GLU A 148 15.46 -9.18 9.67
CA GLU A 148 16.83 -8.78 9.98
C GLU A 148 17.73 -8.75 8.73
N ASP A 149 17.31 -9.37 7.63
CA ASP A 149 18.02 -9.31 6.34
C ASP A 149 17.71 -8.01 5.58
N LEU A 150 16.68 -7.25 6.00
CA LEU A 150 16.33 -5.99 5.37
C LEU A 150 17.48 -4.99 5.55
N PRO A 151 17.82 -4.23 4.49
CA PRO A 151 18.79 -3.16 4.62
C PRO A 151 18.23 -2.02 5.49
N GLU A 152 19.08 -1.01 5.79
CA GLU A 152 18.60 0.16 6.54
C GLU A 152 17.40 0.82 5.83
N VAL A 153 16.32 0.99 6.57
CA VAL A 153 15.06 1.63 6.18
C VAL A 153 15.04 3.03 6.78
N ASP A 154 14.60 4.01 6.00
CA ASP A 154 14.50 5.39 6.45
C ASP A 154 13.07 5.74 6.88
N ALA A 155 12.08 5.17 6.19
CA ALA A 155 10.66 5.36 6.47
C ALA A 155 9.86 4.05 6.34
N ILE A 156 8.84 3.91 7.17
CA ILE A 156 7.81 2.88 7.04
C ILE A 156 6.49 3.57 6.75
N ILE A 157 5.72 3.07 5.79
CA ILE A 157 4.36 3.52 5.52
C ILE A 157 3.40 2.38 5.81
N ILE A 158 2.34 2.69 6.56
CA ILE A 158 1.20 1.82 6.76
C ILE A 158 0.01 2.40 5.98
N SER A 159 -0.65 1.60 5.14
CA SER A 159 -1.85 2.01 4.43
C SER A 159 -3.08 2.00 5.32
N HIS A 160 -3.22 0.98 6.18
CA HIS A 160 -4.33 0.84 7.11
C HIS A 160 -4.03 -0.25 8.16
N ASN A 161 -4.92 -0.41 9.13
CA ASN A 161 -4.63 -1.19 10.34
C ASN A 161 -5.00 -2.69 10.27
N HIS A 162 -5.32 -3.30 9.12
CA HIS A 162 -5.58 -4.75 9.07
C HIS A 162 -4.33 -5.58 9.35
N TYR A 163 -4.52 -6.84 9.73
CA TYR A 163 -3.42 -7.72 10.20
C TYR A 163 -2.41 -8.09 9.12
N ASP A 164 -2.79 -8.03 7.85
CA ASP A 164 -1.96 -8.27 6.67
C ASP A 164 -1.27 -7.01 6.12
N HIS A 165 -1.47 -5.85 6.76
CA HIS A 165 -0.79 -4.58 6.42
C HIS A 165 -0.06 -3.96 7.62
N LEU A 166 -0.57 -4.19 8.84
CA LEU A 166 0.01 -3.75 10.11
C LEU A 166 0.34 -4.95 11.01
N ASP A 167 1.58 -5.44 10.88
CA ASP A 167 2.10 -6.63 11.56
C ASP A 167 3.04 -6.27 12.71
N ILE A 168 2.51 -6.34 13.93
CA ILE A 168 3.22 -5.95 15.16
C ILE A 168 4.52 -6.77 15.39
N PRO A 169 4.54 -8.11 15.21
CA PRO A 169 5.78 -8.89 15.21
C PRO A 169 6.85 -8.35 14.27
N THR A 170 6.48 -7.99 13.02
CA THR A 170 7.42 -7.44 12.04
C THR A 170 7.96 -6.08 12.49
N LEU A 171 7.09 -5.15 12.89
CA LEU A 171 7.55 -3.84 13.36
C LEU A 171 8.45 -3.93 14.60
N THR A 172 8.21 -4.91 15.48
CA THR A 172 9.04 -5.16 16.67
C THR A 172 10.43 -5.66 16.29
N ARG A 173 10.51 -6.67 15.42
CA ARG A 173 11.78 -7.21 14.92
C ARG A 173 12.56 -6.18 14.11
N LEU A 174 11.86 -5.43 13.27
CA LEU A 174 12.46 -4.39 12.45
C LEU A 174 13.10 -3.32 13.35
N GLN A 175 12.38 -2.78 14.33
CA GLN A 175 12.91 -1.80 15.27
C GLN A 175 14.19 -2.27 15.96
N ALA A 176 14.24 -3.55 16.37
CA ALA A 176 15.40 -4.12 17.05
C ALA A 176 16.59 -4.38 16.11
N SER A 177 16.34 -4.57 14.81
CA SER A 177 17.37 -4.89 13.81
C SER A 177 18.05 -3.66 13.19
N GLN A 178 17.37 -2.52 13.15
CA GLN A 178 17.83 -1.32 12.44
C GLN A 178 18.82 -0.51 13.30
N LYS A 179 19.85 0.06 12.67
CA LYS A 179 20.81 0.93 13.38
C LYS A 179 20.19 2.28 13.72
N THR A 180 19.28 2.75 12.88
CA THR A 180 18.48 3.95 13.11
C THR A 180 17.00 3.62 13.07
N THR A 181 16.23 4.18 14.00
CA THR A 181 14.77 4.03 13.98
C THR A 181 14.20 4.73 12.74
N PRO A 182 13.53 4.00 11.81
CA PRO A 182 12.86 4.63 10.68
C PRO A 182 11.66 5.44 11.16
N GLN A 183 11.32 6.49 10.42
CA GLN A 183 10.09 7.26 10.68
C GLN A 183 8.87 6.41 10.29
N LEU A 184 7.87 6.31 11.17
CA LEU A 184 6.64 5.56 10.92
C LEU A 184 5.51 6.49 10.49
N PHE A 185 5.01 6.33 9.27
CA PHE A 185 3.88 7.06 8.73
C PHE A 185 2.64 6.16 8.72
N MET A 186 1.53 6.69 9.23
CA MET A 186 0.26 5.96 9.31
C MET A 186 -0.91 6.91 9.01
N PRO A 187 -2.09 6.38 8.65
CA PRO A 187 -3.29 7.19 8.54
C PRO A 187 -3.74 7.69 9.93
N LEU A 188 -4.56 8.73 9.94
CA LEU A 188 -5.09 9.36 11.15
C LEU A 188 -5.70 8.33 12.13
N ASN A 189 -5.38 8.49 13.42
CA ASN A 189 -5.87 7.68 14.53
C ASN A 189 -5.55 6.18 14.39
N THR A 190 -4.41 5.80 13.80
CA THR A 190 -3.91 4.42 13.72
C THR A 190 -3.00 4.04 14.89
N LEU A 191 -2.39 5.02 15.58
CA LEU A 191 -1.41 4.80 16.65
C LEU A 191 -1.93 3.91 17.79
N TYR A 192 -3.24 3.95 18.08
CA TYR A 192 -3.85 3.10 19.11
C TYR A 192 -3.69 1.60 18.80
N ALA A 193 -3.53 1.22 17.54
CA ALA A 193 -3.35 -0.16 17.12
C ALA A 193 -1.97 -0.73 17.50
N LEU A 194 -1.01 0.14 17.83
CA LEU A 194 0.31 -0.26 18.28
C LEU A 194 0.34 -0.47 19.80
N PRO A 195 1.06 -1.49 20.30
CA PRO A 195 1.33 -1.60 21.72
C PRO A 195 2.18 -0.42 22.20
N ALA A 196 2.04 -0.05 23.49
CA ALA A 196 2.75 1.08 24.09
C ALA A 196 4.29 0.99 23.99
N SER A 197 4.86 -0.20 23.80
CA SER A 197 6.29 -0.36 23.51
C SER A 197 6.67 0.23 22.15
N LEU A 198 5.90 -0.07 21.09
CA LEU A 198 6.16 0.43 19.75
C LEU A 198 5.82 1.92 19.60
N GLN A 199 4.74 2.38 20.26
CA GLN A 199 4.41 3.82 20.30
C GLN A 199 5.57 4.67 20.85
N ARG A 200 6.35 4.13 21.80
CA ARG A 200 7.54 4.79 22.36
C ARG A 200 8.81 4.57 21.54
N ALA A 201 8.88 3.46 20.80
CA ALA A 201 10.08 3.06 20.08
C ALA A 201 10.19 3.72 18.70
N TYR A 202 9.06 4.08 18.09
CA TYR A 202 8.99 4.75 16.80
C TYR A 202 8.62 6.22 16.95
N ASN A 203 9.30 7.08 16.19
CA ASN A 203 8.74 8.39 15.86
C ASN A 203 7.62 8.17 14.84
N THR A 204 6.41 8.60 15.18
CA THR A 204 5.22 8.36 14.36
C THR A 204 4.66 9.68 13.82
N THR A 205 4.19 9.67 12.57
CA THR A 205 3.41 10.74 11.97
C THR A 205 2.09 10.16 11.45
N GLU A 206 0.99 10.61 12.04
CA GLU A 206 -0.36 10.27 11.60
C GLU A 206 -0.88 11.37 10.65
N LEU A 207 -1.38 10.97 9.48
CA LEU A 207 -1.83 11.91 8.46
C LEU A 207 -3.27 11.62 8.05
N ASP A 208 -4.04 12.70 7.89
CA ASP A 208 -5.35 12.64 7.24
C ASP A 208 -5.22 12.67 5.72
N TRP A 209 -6.27 12.32 4.99
CA TRP A 209 -6.28 12.43 3.53
C TRP A 209 -5.92 13.84 3.06
N TRP A 210 -5.09 13.88 2.02
CA TRP A 210 -4.49 15.07 1.41
C TRP A 210 -3.46 15.80 2.28
N ASN A 211 -3.23 15.35 3.50
CA ASN A 211 -2.15 15.87 4.34
C ASN A 211 -0.88 15.06 4.13
N GLY A 212 0.23 15.78 3.98
CA GLY A 212 1.55 15.18 3.82
C GLY A 212 2.56 15.74 4.81
N ALA A 213 3.70 15.09 4.88
CA ALA A 213 4.85 15.52 5.66
C ALA A 213 6.12 15.36 4.84
N VAL A 214 7.08 16.27 5.03
CA VAL A 214 8.40 16.15 4.43
C VAL A 214 9.33 15.48 5.42
N LEU A 215 9.90 14.36 5.00
CA LEU A 215 10.96 13.65 5.68
C LEU A 215 12.31 14.09 5.12
N ASP A 216 13.20 14.57 5.97
CA ASP A 216 14.59 14.87 5.65
C ASP A 216 15.51 13.92 6.43
N VAL A 217 16.30 13.13 5.68
CA VAL A 217 17.24 12.17 6.24
C VAL A 217 18.65 12.64 5.88
N GLN A 218 19.39 13.03 6.92
CA GLN A 218 20.71 13.63 6.78
C GLN A 218 21.66 12.72 5.99
N GLY A 219 22.17 13.25 4.87
CA GLY A 219 23.11 12.54 4.00
C GLY A 219 22.46 11.52 3.05
N ILE A 220 21.13 11.46 2.99
CA ILE A 220 20.37 10.61 2.06
C ILE A 220 19.47 11.45 1.15
N GLY A 221 18.73 12.42 1.69
CA GLY A 221 17.86 13.30 0.92
C GLY A 221 16.48 13.49 1.54
N ARG A 222 15.57 14.05 0.74
CA ARG A 222 14.23 14.47 1.20
C ARG A 222 13.12 13.79 0.40
N ALA A 223 12.03 13.47 1.08
CA ALA A 223 10.82 12.96 0.44
C ALA A 223 9.57 13.56 1.08
N ARG A 224 8.53 13.81 0.28
CA ARG A 224 7.18 14.12 0.77
C ARG A 224 6.35 12.85 0.78
N LEU A 225 5.74 12.56 1.92
CA LEU A 225 4.83 11.43 2.09
C LEU A 225 3.45 12.00 2.39
N THR A 226 2.49 11.73 1.49
CA THR A 226 1.12 12.26 1.59
C THR A 226 0.13 11.12 1.67
N ALA A 227 -0.71 11.12 2.71
CA ALA A 227 -1.84 10.20 2.79
C ALA A 227 -2.90 10.64 1.77
N LEU A 228 -3.31 9.73 0.92
CA LEU A 228 -4.28 9.94 -0.14
C LEU A 228 -5.54 9.10 0.08
N PRO A 229 -6.69 9.51 -0.48
CA PRO A 229 -7.91 8.74 -0.29
C PRO A 229 -7.82 7.31 -0.85
N SER A 230 -8.60 6.44 -0.23
CA SER A 230 -8.85 5.06 -0.66
C SER A 230 -10.29 4.68 -0.26
N GLN A 231 -10.93 3.77 -1.00
CA GLN A 231 -12.22 3.18 -0.62
C GLN A 231 -12.01 1.83 0.10
N HIS A 232 -11.91 1.87 1.43
CA HIS A 232 -11.67 0.66 2.23
C HIS A 232 -12.30 0.81 3.63
N PHE A 233 -11.84 0.05 4.61
CA PHE A 233 -12.24 0.16 6.01
C PHE A 233 -11.09 -0.27 6.93
N THR A 234 -11.27 -0.15 8.26
CA THR A 234 -10.31 -0.65 9.24
C THR A 234 -11.02 -1.41 10.34
N ALA A 235 -10.40 -2.46 10.88
CA ALA A 235 -10.76 -3.10 12.15
C ALA A 235 -9.63 -4.03 12.61
N ARG A 236 -9.36 -4.07 13.93
CA ARG A 236 -8.47 -5.08 14.54
C ARG A 236 -9.18 -5.88 15.63
N GLY A 237 -10.15 -5.27 16.31
CA GLY A 237 -11.00 -5.90 17.29
C GLY A 237 -12.46 -6.01 16.83
N VAL A 238 -13.34 -6.30 17.78
CA VAL A 238 -14.78 -6.46 17.52
C VAL A 238 -15.51 -5.10 17.55
N PHE A 239 -14.94 -4.08 18.20
CA PHE A 239 -15.60 -2.80 18.48
C PHE A 239 -14.83 -1.57 17.98
N ASP A 240 -13.83 -1.75 17.11
CA ASP A 240 -12.95 -0.68 16.61
C ASP A 240 -13.11 -0.43 15.10
N ARG A 241 -14.21 -0.93 14.51
CA ARG A 241 -14.45 -0.76 13.08
C ARG A 241 -14.48 0.72 12.72
N ASN A 242 -13.64 1.11 11.77
CA ASN A 242 -13.44 2.47 11.27
C ASN A 242 -12.97 3.49 12.32
N HIS A 243 -12.38 3.04 13.44
CA HIS A 243 -11.79 3.97 14.40
C HIS A 243 -10.43 4.52 13.93
N ALA A 244 -9.75 3.84 13.00
CA ALA A 244 -8.57 4.36 12.32
C ALA A 244 -8.94 4.73 10.87
N LEU A 245 -8.19 5.64 10.27
CA LEU A 245 -8.31 5.91 8.85
C LEU A 245 -7.59 4.83 8.02
N TRP A 246 -7.95 4.72 6.75
CA TRP A 246 -7.24 3.95 5.72
C TRP A 246 -6.82 4.91 4.61
N ALA A 247 -5.68 4.69 3.97
CA ALA A 247 -5.16 5.59 2.96
C ALA A 247 -4.37 4.84 1.87
N SER A 248 -4.45 5.37 0.64
CA SER A 248 -3.37 5.20 -0.33
C SER A 248 -2.29 6.24 -0.03
N TRP A 249 -1.13 6.19 -0.68
CA TRP A 249 -0.01 7.08 -0.38
C TRP A 249 0.68 7.59 -1.63
N ALA A 250 1.01 8.88 -1.65
CA ALA A 250 2.01 9.44 -2.56
C ALA A 250 3.36 9.53 -1.85
N VAL A 251 4.41 9.04 -2.51
CA VAL A 251 5.80 9.20 -2.09
C VAL A 251 6.52 10.00 -3.18
N GLU A 252 6.82 11.25 -2.87
CA GLU A 252 7.49 12.18 -3.79
C GLU A 252 8.94 12.37 -3.36
N HIS A 253 9.88 11.96 -4.21
CA HIS A 253 11.29 12.30 -4.02
C HIS A 253 11.47 13.81 -4.26
N LEU A 254 12.03 14.53 -3.29
CA LEU A 254 12.28 15.97 -3.39
C LEU A 254 13.76 16.21 -3.70
N ILE A 255 14.01 16.96 -4.76
CA ILE A 255 15.33 17.44 -5.17
C ILE A 255 15.35 18.96 -5.12
N ALA A 256 16.51 19.57 -4.97
CA ALA A 256 16.66 21.00 -5.09
C ALA A 256 16.66 21.41 -6.57
N ASP A 257 15.91 22.44 -6.93
CA ASP A 257 16.07 23.13 -8.21
C ASP A 257 17.28 24.08 -8.20
N ASP A 258 17.52 24.77 -9.32
CA ASP A 258 18.65 25.71 -9.48
C ASP A 258 18.60 26.89 -8.47
N ALA A 259 17.42 27.19 -7.91
CA ALA A 259 17.21 28.20 -6.90
C ALA A 259 17.24 27.65 -5.46
N GLY A 260 17.47 26.34 -5.29
CA GLY A 260 17.48 25.66 -4.00
C GLY A 260 16.10 25.37 -3.43
N GLN A 261 15.03 25.46 -4.23
CA GLN A 261 13.66 25.14 -3.82
C GLN A 261 13.34 23.66 -4.08
N ASP A 262 12.39 23.11 -3.31
CA ASP A 262 11.97 21.72 -3.48
C ASP A 262 11.23 21.54 -4.80
N LYS A 263 11.82 20.75 -5.70
CA LYS A 263 11.18 20.20 -6.90
C LYS A 263 10.93 18.71 -6.71
N VAL A 264 9.81 18.23 -7.23
CA VAL A 264 9.53 16.79 -7.27
C VAL A 264 10.37 16.14 -8.37
N GLY A 265 11.28 15.25 -7.97
CA GLY A 265 12.16 14.51 -8.85
C GLY A 265 11.56 13.18 -9.33
N ALA A 266 10.82 12.47 -8.48
CA ALA A 266 10.16 11.21 -8.81
C ALA A 266 8.92 11.01 -7.93
N LYS A 267 7.92 10.26 -8.41
CA LYS A 267 6.67 10.01 -7.68
C LYS A 267 6.24 8.54 -7.75
N VAL A 268 5.95 7.98 -6.59
CA VAL A 268 5.32 6.66 -6.46
C VAL A 268 3.94 6.81 -5.84
N TRP A 269 2.95 6.10 -6.39
CA TRP A 269 1.66 5.91 -5.77
C TRP A 269 1.54 4.49 -5.22
N PHE A 270 1.19 4.38 -3.94
CA PHE A 270 0.92 3.11 -3.27
C PHE A 270 -0.56 3.02 -2.94
N GLY A 271 -1.28 2.11 -3.58
CA GLY A 271 -2.74 2.01 -3.46
C GLY A 271 -3.22 1.51 -2.09
N GLY A 272 -2.39 0.77 -1.35
CA GLY A 272 -2.86 -0.02 -0.20
C GLY A 272 -3.97 -0.98 -0.63
N ASP A 273 -4.91 -1.23 0.27
CA ASP A 273 -6.17 -1.89 -0.08
C ASP A 273 -7.24 -0.88 -0.43
N THR A 274 -7.97 -1.16 -1.49
CA THR A 274 -9.01 -0.26 -1.97
C THR A 274 -9.98 -0.93 -2.94
N GLY A 275 -11.23 -0.46 -2.94
CA GLY A 275 -12.25 -0.74 -3.94
C GLY A 275 -12.36 0.40 -4.96
N TYR A 276 -12.94 0.10 -6.12
CA TYR A 276 -13.09 1.04 -7.23
C TYR A 276 -14.56 1.30 -7.51
N CYS A 277 -15.35 0.22 -7.60
CA CYS A 277 -16.78 0.27 -7.77
C CYS A 277 -17.41 -0.94 -7.08
N SER A 278 -18.65 -0.80 -6.60
CA SER A 278 -19.42 -1.92 -6.06
C SER A 278 -20.18 -2.60 -7.20
N VAL A 279 -19.94 -3.88 -7.42
CA VAL A 279 -20.55 -4.68 -8.50
C VAL A 279 -21.29 -5.89 -7.94
N SER A 280 -22.12 -6.53 -8.75
CA SER A 280 -22.77 -7.80 -8.40
C SER A 280 -21.84 -9.00 -8.60
N ASP A 281 -22.15 -10.13 -7.98
CA ASP A 281 -21.39 -11.36 -8.19
C ASP A 281 -21.37 -11.80 -9.66
N GLY A 282 -20.24 -12.37 -10.09
CA GLY A 282 -20.00 -12.77 -11.48
C GLY A 282 -19.61 -11.63 -12.42
N GLN A 283 -19.72 -10.37 -11.99
CA GLN A 283 -19.23 -9.22 -12.75
C GLN A 283 -17.73 -9.01 -12.48
N HIS A 284 -16.89 -9.52 -13.39
CA HIS A 284 -15.45 -9.25 -13.42
C HIS A 284 -15.09 -8.05 -14.31
N GLY A 285 -16.03 -7.58 -15.13
CA GLY A 285 -15.96 -6.30 -15.84
C GLY A 285 -16.79 -5.23 -15.13
N VAL A 286 -16.61 -3.97 -15.54
CA VAL A 286 -17.36 -2.84 -14.95
C VAL A 286 -18.72 -2.75 -15.61
N ASP A 287 -19.78 -2.74 -14.80
CA ASP A 287 -21.06 -2.22 -15.24
C ASP A 287 -20.87 -0.73 -15.59
N PRO A 288 -21.02 -0.31 -16.87
CA PRO A 288 -20.77 1.07 -17.29
C PRO A 288 -21.70 2.09 -16.59
N HIS A 289 -22.73 1.62 -15.88
CA HIS A 289 -23.63 2.45 -15.09
C HIS A 289 -23.33 2.43 -13.59
N ALA A 290 -22.41 1.57 -13.11
CA ALA A 290 -22.03 1.56 -11.71
C ALA A 290 -21.19 2.80 -11.35
N PRO A 291 -21.49 3.48 -10.22
CA PRO A 291 -20.64 4.55 -9.74
C PRO A 291 -19.21 4.06 -9.46
N VAL A 292 -18.24 4.79 -9.98
CA VAL A 292 -16.80 4.58 -9.71
C VAL A 292 -16.32 5.59 -8.66
N CYS A 293 -15.34 5.19 -7.85
CA CYS A 293 -14.76 6.03 -6.83
C CYS A 293 -14.01 7.20 -7.50
N PRO A 294 -14.47 8.46 -7.32
CA PRO A 294 -13.89 9.60 -8.03
C PRO A 294 -12.49 9.96 -7.53
N ALA A 295 -12.09 9.45 -6.35
CA ALA A 295 -10.83 9.81 -5.72
C ALA A 295 -9.61 9.48 -6.59
N PHE A 296 -9.61 8.36 -7.32
CA PHE A 296 -8.44 7.96 -8.11
C PHE A 296 -8.18 8.91 -9.28
N LYS A 297 -9.26 9.37 -9.93
CA LYS A 297 -9.18 10.40 -10.96
C LYS A 297 -8.74 11.74 -10.38
N GLU A 298 -9.28 12.12 -9.22
CA GLU A 298 -8.86 13.32 -8.50
C GLU A 298 -7.36 13.28 -8.12
N ILE A 299 -6.86 12.12 -7.66
CA ILE A 299 -5.45 11.88 -7.38
C ILE A 299 -4.61 12.10 -8.64
N GLY A 300 -4.97 11.48 -9.77
CA GLY A 300 -4.25 11.65 -11.03
C GLY A 300 -4.27 13.09 -11.55
N GLU A 301 -5.36 13.82 -11.33
CA GLU A 301 -5.50 15.24 -11.69
C GLU A 301 -4.64 16.15 -10.80
N LYS A 302 -4.68 15.98 -9.47
CA LYS A 302 -3.93 16.80 -8.51
C LYS A 302 -2.43 16.60 -8.61
N TYR A 303 -1.99 15.34 -8.80
CA TYR A 303 -0.57 15.00 -8.86
C TYR A 303 -0.01 15.07 -10.28
N GLY A 304 -0.85 15.12 -11.32
CA GLY A 304 -0.39 15.06 -12.70
C GLY A 304 0.25 13.72 -13.09
N GLY A 305 -0.13 12.65 -12.40
CA GLY A 305 0.40 11.29 -12.61
C GLY A 305 1.62 10.93 -11.75
N PHE A 306 2.02 9.66 -11.88
CA PHE A 306 3.07 9.01 -11.09
C PHE A 306 3.99 8.18 -11.98
N ASP A 307 5.26 8.06 -11.61
CA ASP A 307 6.22 7.24 -12.36
C ASP A 307 5.92 5.74 -12.16
N LEU A 308 5.57 5.37 -10.92
CA LEU A 308 5.25 4.01 -10.51
C LEU A 308 3.97 3.98 -9.66
N GLY A 309 3.03 3.10 -10.03
CA GLY A 309 1.87 2.73 -9.23
C GLY A 309 1.97 1.31 -8.69
N LEU A 310 1.76 1.12 -7.40
CA LEU A 310 1.65 -0.18 -6.75
C LEU A 310 0.18 -0.42 -6.40
N ILE A 311 -0.48 -1.31 -7.15
CA ILE A 311 -1.96 -1.34 -7.23
C ILE A 311 -2.47 -2.74 -6.87
N PRO A 312 -3.41 -2.88 -5.91
CA PRO A 312 -3.88 -4.19 -5.48
C PRO A 312 -4.68 -4.88 -6.59
N ILE A 313 -4.41 -6.17 -6.80
CA ILE A 313 -5.09 -7.00 -7.82
C ILE A 313 -5.74 -8.26 -7.25
N GLY A 314 -5.54 -8.55 -5.95
CA GLY A 314 -6.07 -9.74 -5.28
C GLY A 314 -7.08 -9.40 -4.18
N ALA A 315 -7.65 -10.44 -3.56
CA ALA A 315 -8.69 -10.36 -2.53
C ALA A 315 -10.06 -9.88 -3.03
N TYR A 316 -10.44 -10.24 -4.26
CA TYR A 316 -11.62 -9.67 -4.93
C TYR A 316 -12.83 -10.59 -5.01
N ASP A 317 -12.73 -11.89 -4.73
CA ASP A 317 -13.86 -12.81 -4.91
C ASP A 317 -14.47 -13.32 -3.58
N PRO A 318 -15.80 -13.35 -3.43
CA PRO A 318 -16.81 -13.08 -4.45
C PRO A 318 -17.06 -11.57 -4.64
N ARG A 319 -17.16 -11.13 -5.90
CA ARG A 319 -17.21 -9.72 -6.30
C ARG A 319 -18.34 -8.93 -5.65
N GLY A 320 -19.52 -9.50 -5.55
CA GLY A 320 -20.68 -8.95 -4.85
C GLY A 320 -20.33 -8.49 -3.45
N PHE A 321 -19.60 -9.32 -2.70
CA PHE A 321 -19.21 -9.03 -1.32
C PHE A 321 -17.95 -8.15 -1.21
N MET A 322 -16.95 -8.42 -2.04
CA MET A 322 -15.60 -7.84 -1.90
C MET A 322 -15.42 -6.52 -2.67
N SER A 323 -16.10 -6.32 -3.81
CA SER A 323 -15.93 -5.13 -4.66
C SER A 323 -16.10 -3.76 -3.98
N PRO A 324 -16.93 -3.58 -2.92
CA PRO A 324 -16.99 -2.31 -2.22
C PRO A 324 -15.68 -1.90 -1.56
N ILE A 325 -14.76 -2.85 -1.29
CA ILE A 325 -13.54 -2.63 -0.51
C ILE A 325 -12.26 -3.17 -1.18
N HIS A 326 -12.38 -4.06 -2.18
CA HIS A 326 -11.25 -4.61 -2.95
C HIS A 326 -11.53 -4.62 -4.45
N ASN A 327 -10.57 -4.11 -5.21
CA ASN A 327 -10.54 -4.13 -6.66
C ASN A 327 -10.32 -5.52 -7.23
N GLY A 328 -11.01 -5.83 -8.33
CA GLY A 328 -10.58 -6.87 -9.24
C GLY A 328 -9.47 -6.36 -10.19
N PRO A 329 -8.81 -7.24 -10.95
CA PRO A 329 -7.76 -6.82 -11.89
C PRO A 329 -8.22 -5.82 -12.97
N MET A 330 -9.46 -5.91 -13.45
CA MET A 330 -10.03 -4.91 -14.37
C MET A 330 -10.17 -3.53 -13.72
N ASP A 331 -10.66 -3.47 -12.47
CA ASP A 331 -10.72 -2.22 -11.70
C ASP A 331 -9.33 -1.64 -11.50
N ALA A 332 -8.33 -2.48 -11.21
CA ALA A 332 -6.95 -2.06 -11.02
C ALA A 332 -6.37 -1.40 -12.28
N VAL A 333 -6.70 -1.90 -13.48
CA VAL A 333 -6.26 -1.30 -14.75
C VAL A 333 -6.91 0.07 -14.97
N ARG A 334 -8.18 0.24 -14.61
CA ARG A 334 -8.84 1.55 -14.68
C ARG A 334 -8.27 2.53 -13.66
N MET A 335 -7.99 2.05 -12.46
CA MET A 335 -7.33 2.82 -11.41
C MET A 335 -5.93 3.28 -11.82
N PHE A 336 -5.17 2.42 -12.51
CA PHE A 336 -3.89 2.76 -13.13
C PHE A 336 -4.04 3.94 -14.11
N GLN A 337 -5.08 3.92 -14.95
CA GLN A 337 -5.37 5.02 -15.89
C GLN A 337 -5.84 6.29 -15.17
N ASP A 338 -6.76 6.18 -14.21
CA ASP A 338 -7.33 7.32 -13.47
C ASP A 338 -6.27 8.05 -12.63
N THR A 339 -5.36 7.30 -12.00
CA THR A 339 -4.21 7.86 -11.27
C THR A 339 -3.10 8.34 -12.20
N ARG A 340 -3.21 8.07 -13.51
CA ARG A 340 -2.22 8.44 -14.54
C ARG A 340 -0.82 7.92 -14.20
N CYS A 341 -0.75 6.70 -13.67
CA CYS A 341 0.52 6.03 -13.45
C CYS A 341 1.16 5.71 -14.82
N ARG A 342 2.48 5.89 -14.93
CA ARG A 342 3.22 5.55 -16.14
C ARG A 342 3.54 4.06 -16.21
N THR A 343 3.99 3.50 -15.08
CA THR A 343 4.20 2.06 -14.91
C THR A 343 3.43 1.58 -13.69
N GLY A 344 2.80 0.42 -13.77
CA GLY A 344 2.07 -0.24 -12.69
C GLY A 344 2.72 -1.56 -12.29
N VAL A 345 2.63 -1.92 -11.01
CA VAL A 345 2.95 -3.26 -10.49
C VAL A 345 1.80 -3.74 -9.61
N GLY A 346 1.31 -4.95 -9.90
CA GLY A 346 0.22 -5.57 -9.16
C GLY A 346 0.69 -6.07 -7.79
N ILE A 347 -0.03 -5.69 -6.73
CA ILE A 347 0.25 -6.06 -5.33
C ILE A 347 -0.93 -6.84 -4.72
N HIS A 348 -0.82 -7.21 -3.43
CA HIS A 348 -1.90 -7.81 -2.64
C HIS A 348 -2.35 -9.23 -3.09
N TRP A 349 -1.49 -9.92 -3.84
CA TRP A 349 -1.74 -11.29 -4.30
C TRP A 349 -0.59 -12.23 -3.92
N GLY A 350 -0.83 -13.53 -4.03
CA GLY A 350 0.22 -14.54 -4.02
C GLY A 350 0.82 -14.92 -2.65
N VAL A 351 0.33 -14.36 -1.54
CA VAL A 351 0.88 -14.63 -0.20
C VAL A 351 -0.10 -15.31 0.74
N TRP A 352 -1.27 -14.72 0.94
CA TRP A 352 -2.36 -15.35 1.70
C TRP A 352 -3.54 -15.62 0.78
N ARG A 353 -4.33 -16.61 1.16
CA ARG A 353 -5.67 -16.78 0.63
C ARG A 353 -6.67 -16.08 1.56
N LEU A 354 -7.02 -14.85 1.22
CA LEU A 354 -7.97 -14.04 2.01
C LEU A 354 -9.43 -14.24 1.57
N THR A 355 -9.62 -14.79 0.38
CA THR A 355 -10.87 -14.81 -0.38
C THR A 355 -10.96 -16.07 -1.24
N SER A 356 -11.99 -16.16 -2.08
CA SER A 356 -12.33 -17.38 -2.79
C SER A 356 -11.60 -17.59 -4.13
N GLU A 357 -11.00 -16.57 -4.74
CA GLU A 357 -10.27 -16.74 -5.99
C GLU A 357 -9.06 -17.70 -5.85
N PRO A 358 -8.65 -18.38 -6.92
CA PRO A 358 -7.37 -19.07 -6.95
C PRO A 358 -6.22 -18.07 -6.76
N ILE A 359 -5.22 -18.44 -5.95
CA ILE A 359 -4.16 -17.52 -5.55
C ILE A 359 -3.25 -17.06 -6.70
N ASP A 360 -3.16 -17.83 -7.78
CA ASP A 360 -2.41 -17.55 -9.01
C ASP A 360 -3.28 -17.01 -10.15
N GLU A 361 -4.57 -16.75 -9.90
CA GLU A 361 -5.49 -16.13 -10.87
C GLU A 361 -5.23 -14.63 -11.11
N PRO A 362 -4.94 -13.79 -10.08
CA PRO A 362 -4.86 -12.34 -10.26
C PRO A 362 -3.94 -11.85 -11.39
N PRO A 363 -2.71 -12.39 -11.59
CA PRO A 363 -1.86 -11.97 -12.71
C PRO A 363 -2.42 -12.32 -14.09
N LYS A 364 -3.15 -13.44 -14.21
CA LYS A 364 -3.77 -13.89 -15.46
C LYS A 364 -4.90 -12.96 -15.85
N ARG A 365 -5.77 -12.65 -14.90
CA ARG A 365 -6.88 -11.69 -15.07
C ARG A 365 -6.38 -10.26 -15.30
N LEU A 366 -5.25 -9.89 -14.70
CA LEU A 366 -4.59 -8.61 -15.00
C LEU A 366 -4.12 -8.58 -16.47
N ALA A 367 -3.55 -9.67 -16.98
CA ALA A 367 -3.16 -9.76 -18.38
C ALA A 367 -4.34 -9.59 -19.33
N GLU A 368 -5.45 -10.28 -19.06
CA GLU A 368 -6.70 -10.15 -19.83
C GLU A 368 -7.22 -8.70 -19.80
N ALA A 369 -7.28 -8.08 -18.62
CA ALA A 369 -7.77 -6.71 -18.47
C ALA A 369 -6.90 -5.68 -19.21
N ARG A 370 -5.58 -5.87 -19.23
CA ARG A 370 -4.66 -5.01 -20.00
C ARG A 370 -4.87 -5.15 -21.49
N GLU A 371 -5.00 -6.38 -21.99
CA GLU A 371 -5.24 -6.64 -23.40
C GLU A 371 -6.55 -6.00 -23.86
N GLU A 372 -7.61 -6.13 -23.08
CA GLU A 372 -8.92 -5.50 -23.35
C GLU A 372 -8.82 -3.98 -23.47
N LEU A 373 -7.99 -3.34 -22.65
CA LEU A 373 -7.80 -1.88 -22.63
C LEU A 373 -6.58 -1.41 -23.45
N GLY A 374 -5.97 -2.29 -24.26
CA GLY A 374 -4.88 -1.95 -25.17
C GLY A 374 -3.55 -1.58 -24.48
N LEU A 375 -3.33 -2.05 -23.24
CA LEU A 375 -2.11 -1.83 -22.47
C LEU A 375 -1.14 -3.01 -22.60
N LYS A 376 0.15 -2.73 -22.50
CA LYS A 376 1.22 -3.73 -22.51
C LYS A 376 1.53 -4.20 -21.09
N GLU A 377 2.17 -5.36 -20.98
CA GLU A 377 2.73 -5.85 -19.71
C GLU A 377 3.78 -4.89 -19.13
N SER A 378 4.52 -4.17 -19.99
CA SER A 378 5.46 -3.13 -19.56
C SER A 378 4.78 -1.93 -18.90
N ASP A 379 3.51 -1.68 -19.23
CA ASP A 379 2.75 -0.54 -18.70
C ASP A 379 2.19 -0.88 -17.31
N PHE A 380 1.68 -2.09 -17.12
CA PHE A 380 1.21 -2.56 -15.82
C PHE A 380 1.48 -4.06 -15.66
N GLY A 381 2.53 -4.44 -14.95
CA GLY A 381 2.94 -5.84 -14.81
C GLY A 381 2.73 -6.42 -13.41
N VAL A 382 3.29 -7.60 -13.18
CA VAL A 382 3.54 -8.12 -11.83
C VAL A 382 5.05 -8.32 -11.63
N MET A 383 5.44 -8.55 -10.38
CA MET A 383 6.77 -8.98 -10.01
C MET A 383 6.71 -10.39 -9.41
N GLU A 384 7.85 -11.04 -9.26
CA GLU A 384 7.97 -12.26 -8.45
C GLU A 384 8.37 -11.91 -7.02
N ILE A 385 8.00 -12.74 -6.05
CA ILE A 385 8.31 -12.45 -4.64
C ILE A 385 9.82 -12.52 -4.47
N GLY A 386 10.39 -11.47 -3.87
CA GLY A 386 11.82 -11.26 -3.68
C GLY A 386 12.56 -10.64 -4.88
N GLN A 387 11.88 -10.42 -6.01
CA GLN A 387 12.47 -9.77 -7.17
C GLN A 387 12.72 -8.28 -6.91
N THR A 388 13.86 -7.77 -7.39
CA THR A 388 14.18 -6.33 -7.45
C THR A 388 14.14 -5.84 -8.90
N ARG A 389 13.48 -4.70 -9.14
CA ARG A 389 13.43 -4.05 -10.46
C ARG A 389 13.68 -2.55 -10.34
N GLY A 390 14.27 -1.97 -11.39
CA GLY A 390 14.38 -0.53 -11.59
C GLY A 390 13.28 -0.02 -12.51
N PHE A 391 12.77 1.17 -12.20
CA PHE A 391 11.71 1.86 -12.93
C PHE A 391 12.20 3.25 -13.27
N ASP A 392 12.12 3.59 -14.56
CA ASP A 392 12.49 4.91 -15.03
C ASP A 392 11.59 5.97 -14.40
N VAL A 393 12.12 7.18 -14.31
CA VAL A 393 11.43 8.39 -13.87
C VAL A 393 11.22 9.30 -15.08
N ALA A 394 10.12 10.03 -15.15
CA ALA A 394 9.88 10.99 -16.23
C ALA A 394 10.86 12.17 -16.12
N ALA A 395 11.35 12.64 -17.26
CA ALA A 395 12.31 13.75 -17.34
C ALA A 395 11.69 15.10 -16.99
#